data_AF-A0A2J7ZG37-F1
#
_entry.id   AF-A0A2J7ZG37-F1
#
_cell.length_a   1.000
_cell.length_b   1.000
_cell.length_c   1.000
_cell.angle_alpha   90.00
_cell.angle_beta   90.00
_cell.angle_gamma   90.00
#
_symmetry.space_group_name_H-M   'P 1'
#
loop_
_entity.id
_entity.type
_entity.pdbx_description
1 polymer ?
#
loop_
_entity_poly.entity_id
_entity_poly.type
_entity_poly.pdbx_seq_one_letter_code
_entity_poly.pdbx_strand_id
1 'polypeptide(L)'
;YGPQYSQRVATVIVILADDDLEGGFTVFKREGKANENKAISNWTGCDTDGGLKYKPRAGDAVLFWSTLPDGTIDPHSLHGSCPVISGTKWAAVKWLRNKGGYNP
;
A
#
# COMPACT_ATOMS: atom_id res chain seq x y z
N TYR A 1 2.06 -1.72 -20.31
CA TYR A 1 3.16 -2.31 -19.52
C TYR A 1 3.45 -3.69 -20.09
N GLY A 2 4.63 -3.90 -20.68
CA GLY A 2 4.97 -5.17 -21.35
C GLY A 2 5.05 -6.37 -20.40
N PRO A 3 5.45 -7.54 -20.91
CA PRO A 3 5.55 -8.77 -20.13
C PRO A 3 6.36 -8.56 -18.84
N GLN A 4 5.78 -8.89 -17.69
CA GLN A 4 6.47 -8.85 -16.40
C GLN A 4 7.12 -10.22 -16.15
N TYR A 5 8.45 -10.28 -16.15
CA TYR A 5 9.19 -11.52 -15.87
C TYR A 5 9.11 -11.97 -14.40
N SER A 6 8.79 -11.02 -13.52
CA SER A 6 8.75 -11.16 -12.08
C SER A 6 7.56 -10.42 -11.48
N GLN A 7 7.02 -10.96 -10.39
CA GLN A 7 5.96 -10.35 -9.59
C GLN A 7 6.53 -9.64 -8.36
N ARG A 8 5.92 -8.51 -7.98
CA ARG A 8 6.14 -7.88 -6.67
C ARG A 8 5.39 -8.70 -5.63
N VAL A 9 6.11 -9.36 -4.74
CA VAL A 9 5.52 -10.21 -3.69
C VAL A 9 5.21 -9.43 -2.43
N ALA A 10 6.03 -8.42 -2.11
CA ALA A 10 5.82 -7.55 -0.96
C ALA A 10 6.22 -6.12 -1.28
N THR A 11 5.68 -5.21 -0.49
CA THR A 11 6.02 -3.80 -0.52
C THR A 11 6.38 -3.35 0.90
N VAL A 12 7.50 -2.65 1.02
CA VAL A 12 7.88 -1.91 2.24
C VAL A 12 7.73 -0.43 1.94
N ILE A 13 6.93 0.27 2.74
CA ILE A 13 6.80 1.72 2.72
C ILE A 13 7.45 2.25 3.98
N VAL A 14 8.56 2.97 3.83
CA VAL A 14 9.28 3.64 4.92
C VAL A 14 8.84 5.10 4.96
N ILE A 15 8.43 5.59 6.13
CA ILE A 15 8.08 6.99 6.32
C ILE A 15 9.34 7.76 6.72
N LEU A 16 9.73 8.70 5.87
CA LEU A 16 10.96 9.49 6.02
C LEU A 16 10.72 10.77 6.84
N ALA A 17 9.56 11.39 6.67
CA ALA A 17 9.16 12.60 7.41
C ALA A 17 7.63 12.75 7.44
N ASP A 18 7.13 13.37 8.51
CA ASP A 18 5.72 13.66 8.81
C ASP A 18 5.53 15.08 9.38
N ASP A 19 6.32 16.04 8.89
CA ASP A 19 6.32 17.43 9.37
C ASP A 19 4.94 18.09 9.20
N ASP A 20 4.36 18.53 10.32
CA ASP A 20 3.03 19.15 10.44
C ASP A 20 1.92 18.36 9.73
N LEU A 21 2.06 17.04 9.68
CA LEU A 21 1.24 16.19 8.82
C LEU A 21 -0.19 15.99 9.35
N GLU A 22 -1.15 16.46 8.56
CA GLU A 22 -2.56 16.10 8.66
C GLU A 22 -3.01 15.30 7.42
N GLY A 23 -3.76 14.21 7.63
CA GLY A 23 -4.11 13.29 6.55
C GLY A 23 -2.94 12.35 6.19
N GLY A 24 -2.75 12.07 4.90
CA GLY A 24 -1.60 11.30 4.41
C GLY A 24 -1.59 9.82 4.79
N PHE A 25 -2.66 9.27 5.35
CA PHE A 25 -2.74 7.85 5.75
C PHE A 25 -2.38 6.90 4.61
N THR A 26 -1.73 5.78 4.94
CA THR A 26 -1.73 4.62 4.05
C THR A 26 -3.00 3.83 4.33
N VAL A 27 -3.90 3.75 3.35
CA VAL A 27 -5.19 3.04 3.48
C VAL A 27 -5.13 1.71 2.75
N PHE A 28 -5.68 0.67 3.34
CA PHE A 28 -5.92 -0.65 2.75
C PHE A 28 -7.43 -0.86 2.63
N LYS A 29 -7.98 -0.54 1.46
CA LYS A 29 -9.44 -0.42 1.26
C LYS A 29 -10.19 -1.75 1.40
N ARG A 30 -9.50 -2.87 1.16
CA ARG A 30 -10.09 -4.22 1.22
C ARG A 30 -9.74 -4.99 2.49
N GLU A 31 -8.85 -4.45 3.32
CA GLU A 31 -8.43 -5.10 4.56
C GLU A 31 -9.60 -5.27 5.54
N GLY A 32 -9.62 -6.41 6.22
CA GLY A 32 -10.70 -6.84 7.13
C GLY A 32 -11.67 -7.84 6.47
N LYS A 33 -12.11 -8.84 7.26
CA LYS A 33 -12.91 -10.00 6.79
C LYS A 33 -14.19 -9.65 5.99
N ALA A 34 -14.77 -8.47 6.20
CA ALA A 34 -15.99 -8.04 5.52
C ALA A 34 -15.75 -7.25 4.22
N ASN A 35 -14.49 -6.94 3.88
CA ASN A 35 -14.17 -5.95 2.84
C ASN A 35 -13.51 -6.54 1.58
N GLU A 36 -13.09 -7.80 1.58
CA GLU A 36 -12.35 -8.41 0.45
C GLU A 36 -13.07 -8.24 -0.89
N ASN A 37 -14.38 -8.47 -0.90
CA ASN A 37 -15.24 -8.44 -2.09
C ASN A 37 -16.13 -7.20 -2.17
N LYS A 38 -15.93 -6.23 -1.27
CA LYS A 38 -16.74 -5.02 -1.25
C LYS A 38 -16.37 -4.14 -2.45
N ALA A 39 -17.38 -3.69 -3.18
CA ALA A 39 -17.20 -2.74 -4.26
C ALA A 39 -16.65 -1.43 -3.70
N ILE A 40 -15.60 -0.90 -4.33
CA ILE A 40 -15.04 0.40 -3.98
C ILE A 40 -15.85 1.45 -4.72
N SER A 41 -16.62 2.22 -3.96
CA SER A 41 -17.50 3.27 -4.49
C SER A 41 -16.72 4.55 -4.77
N ASN A 42 -15.66 4.81 -4.00
CA ASN A 42 -14.82 5.98 -4.17
C ASN A 42 -13.32 5.64 -4.12
N TRP A 43 -12.67 5.75 -5.27
CA TRP A 43 -11.23 5.48 -5.42
C TRP A 43 -10.34 6.60 -4.87
N THR A 44 -10.85 7.82 -4.73
CA THR A 44 -10.10 8.98 -4.23
C THR A 44 -10.36 9.28 -2.75
N GLY A 45 -11.47 8.79 -2.20
CA GLY A 45 -11.83 8.97 -0.78
C GLY A 45 -10.97 8.13 0.15
N CYS A 46 -10.45 8.74 1.22
CA CYS A 46 -9.67 8.03 2.26
C CYS A 46 -10.56 7.19 3.18
N ASP A 47 -11.70 7.76 3.60
CA ASP A 47 -12.57 7.21 4.64
C ASP A 47 -13.77 6.43 4.07
N THR A 48 -14.06 6.64 2.78
CA THR A 48 -15.16 5.97 2.10
C THR A 48 -14.83 4.49 1.89
N ASP A 49 -15.83 3.64 2.10
CA ASP A 49 -15.80 2.17 1.97
C ASP A 49 -15.13 1.39 3.11
N GLY A 50 -14.48 2.06 4.07
CA GLY A 50 -13.84 1.43 5.24
C GLY A 50 -12.45 0.84 4.93
N GLY A 51 -11.93 0.03 5.86
CA GLY A 51 -10.61 -0.63 5.74
C GLY A 51 -9.62 -0.21 6.82
N LEU A 52 -8.41 -0.78 6.75
CA LEU A 52 -7.33 -0.46 7.69
C LEU A 52 -6.61 0.82 7.25
N LYS A 53 -6.38 1.73 8.18
CA LYS A 53 -5.62 2.97 7.95
C LYS A 53 -4.43 3.02 8.89
N TYR A 54 -3.27 3.28 8.30
CA TYR A 54 -2.04 3.55 9.03
C TYR A 54 -1.73 5.04 8.97
N LYS A 55 -1.55 5.68 10.14
CA LYS A 55 -1.10 7.07 10.25
C LYS A 55 0.42 7.11 10.09
N PRO A 56 0.98 7.87 9.13
CA PRO A 56 2.43 7.98 8.98
C PRO A 56 3.07 8.61 10.20
N ARG A 57 4.26 8.12 10.54
CA ARG A 57 5.16 8.68 11.54
C ARG A 57 6.60 8.47 11.09
N ALA A 58 7.45 9.49 11.13
CA ALA A 58 8.84 9.36 10.71
C ALA A 58 9.55 8.20 11.43
N GLY A 59 10.31 7.42 10.67
CA GLY A 59 11.05 6.26 11.15
C GLY A 59 10.28 4.93 11.13
N ASP A 60 8.95 4.97 11.00
CA ASP A 60 8.16 3.75 10.87
C ASP A 60 8.26 3.13 9.47
N ALA A 61 8.05 1.82 9.40
CA ALA A 61 7.93 1.06 8.15
C ALA A 61 6.68 0.19 8.16
N VAL A 62 5.94 0.20 7.05
CA VAL A 62 4.80 -0.69 6.78
C VAL A 62 5.22 -1.73 5.77
N LEU A 63 5.17 -3.01 6.16
CA LEU A 63 5.36 -4.15 5.26
C LEU A 63 4.00 -4.82 5.04
N PHE A 64 3.70 -5.11 3.78
CA PHE A 64 2.56 -5.93 3.40
C PHE A 64 2.89 -6.80 2.17
N TRP A 65 2.22 -7.95 2.08
CA TRP A 65 2.33 -8.85 0.94
C TRP A 65 1.33 -8.45 -0.14
N SER A 66 1.78 -8.46 -1.39
CA SER A 66 0.95 -8.22 -2.58
C SER A 66 0.42 -9.53 -3.18
N THR A 67 0.90 -10.66 -2.68
CA THR A 67 0.52 -12.00 -3.15
C THR A 67 0.27 -12.94 -1.98
N LEU A 68 -0.64 -13.88 -2.17
CA LEU A 68 -0.83 -15.05 -1.30
C LEU A 68 0.36 -16.02 -1.41
N PRO A 69 0.50 -17.01 -0.50
CA PRO A 69 1.59 -17.98 -0.55
C PRO A 69 1.69 -18.78 -1.85
N ASP A 70 0.58 -18.94 -2.58
CA ASP A 70 0.52 -19.60 -3.89
C ASP A 70 0.93 -18.69 -5.06
N GLY A 71 1.24 -17.42 -4.79
CA GLY A 71 1.64 -16.42 -5.79
C GLY A 71 0.50 -15.69 -6.48
N THR A 72 -0.76 -16.00 -6.16
CA THR A 72 -1.92 -15.22 -6.64
C THR A 72 -1.93 -13.83 -5.98
N ILE A 73 -2.49 -12.83 -6.67
CA ILE A 73 -2.59 -11.46 -6.13
C ILE A 73 -3.51 -11.47 -4.91
N ASP A 74 -3.05 -10.90 -3.80
CA ASP A 74 -3.87 -10.71 -2.61
C ASP A 74 -4.75 -9.46 -2.77
N PRO A 75 -6.09 -9.58 -2.85
CA PRO A 75 -6.98 -8.42 -2.97
C PRO A 75 -6.93 -7.50 -1.75
N HIS A 76 -6.63 -8.01 -0.55
CA HIS A 76 -6.53 -7.21 0.68
C HIS A 76 -5.36 -6.23 0.64
N SER A 77 -4.34 -6.52 -0.17
CA SER A 77 -3.17 -5.66 -0.38
C SER A 77 -3.46 -4.37 -1.15
N LEU A 78 -4.70 -4.17 -1.63
CA LEU A 78 -5.09 -2.95 -2.31
C LEU A 78 -4.96 -1.74 -1.39
N HIS A 79 -3.96 -0.93 -1.68
CA HIS A 79 -3.57 0.20 -0.86
C HIS A 79 -3.50 1.50 -1.65
N GLY A 80 -3.53 2.62 -0.93
CA GLY A 80 -3.31 3.95 -1.48
C GLY A 80 -2.77 4.91 -0.42
N SER A 81 -2.33 6.08 -0.87
CA SER A 81 -2.04 7.20 0.02
C SER A 81 -3.23 8.13 0.02
N CYS A 82 -3.80 8.38 1.20
CA CYS A 82 -4.81 9.40 1.38
C CYS A 82 -4.23 10.79 1.11
N PRO A 83 -5.09 11.78 0.77
CA PRO A 83 -4.67 13.16 0.60
C PRO A 83 -3.94 13.69 1.85
N VAL A 84 -2.85 14.40 1.63
CA VAL A 84 -2.25 15.27 2.64
C VAL A 84 -3.11 16.53 2.71
N ILE A 85 -3.63 16.83 3.89
CA ILE A 85 -4.48 18.01 4.13
C ILE A 85 -3.61 19.22 4.51
N SER A 86 -2.59 18.99 5.33
CA SER A 86 -1.58 19.97 5.73
C SER A 86 -0.24 19.28 5.99
N GLY A 87 0.85 20.05 5.94
CA GLY A 87 2.21 19.58 6.15
C GLY A 87 2.78 18.80 4.96
N THR A 88 3.77 17.95 5.23
CA THR A 88 4.42 17.13 4.19
C THR A 88 4.61 15.68 4.65
N LYS A 89 4.37 14.74 3.73
CA LYS A 89 4.70 13.33 3.90
C LYS A 89 5.80 12.93 2.93
N TRP A 90 6.94 12.49 3.44
CA TRP A 90 7.98 11.85 2.63
C TRP A 90 7.98 10.34 2.88
N ALA A 91 8.03 9.55 1.80
CA ALA A 91 8.09 8.10 1.89
C ALA A 91 9.01 7.50 0.84
N ALA A 92 9.69 6.41 1.22
CA ALA A 92 10.43 5.55 0.29
C ALA A 92 9.69 4.22 0.14
N VAL A 93 9.52 3.76 -1.11
CA VAL A 93 8.85 2.50 -1.41
C VAL A 93 9.86 1.50 -1.95
N LYS A 94 10.00 0.36 -1.29
CA LYS A 94 10.81 -0.77 -1.74
C LYS A 94 9.91 -1.94 -2.11
N TRP A 95 9.97 -2.35 -3.38
CA TRP A 95 9.31 -3.57 -3.85
C TRP A 95 10.25 -4.76 -3.73
N LEU A 96 9.73 -5.85 -3.15
CA LEU A 96 10.38 -7.15 -3.09
C LEU A 96 9.79 -8.03 -4.19
N ARG A 97 10.65 -8.75 -4.91
CA ARG A 97 10.29 -9.52 -6.10
C ARG A 97 10.54 -11.01 -5.90
N ASN A 98 9.71 -11.85 -6.53
CA ASN A 98 9.85 -13.32 -6.46
C ASN A 98 11.03 -13.88 -7.27
N LYS A 99 11.63 -13.06 -8.13
CA LYS A 99 12.82 -13.41 -8.90
C LYS A 99 13.83 -12.28 -8.75
N GLY A 100 15.11 -12.64 -8.72
CA GLY A 100 16.22 -11.70 -8.67
C GLY A 100 16.39 -10.91 -9.96
N GLY A 101 17.58 -10.33 -10.15
CA GLY A 101 17.92 -9.58 -11.35
C GLY A 101 17.59 -10.36 -12.63
N TYR A 102 17.08 -9.64 -13.62
CA TYR A 102 16.87 -10.20 -14.96
C TYR A 102 18.24 -10.59 -15.54
N ASN A 103 18.49 -11.90 -15.66
CA ASN A 103 19.55 -12.42 -16.52
C ASN A 103 18.90 -12.82 -17.85
N PRO A 104 18.97 -11.96 -18.89
CA PRO A 104 18.49 -12.28 -20.23
C PRO A 104 19.16 -13.52 -20.82
#